data_AF-A0A3S0F113-F1
#
_entry.id   AF-A0A3S0F113-F1
#
_cell.length_a   1.000
_cell.length_b   1.000
_cell.length_c   1.000
_cell.angle_alpha   90.00
_cell.angle_beta   90.00
_cell.angle_gamma   90.00
#
_symmetry.space_group_name_H-M   'P 1'
#
loop_
_entity.id
_entity.type
_entity.pdbx_description
1 polymer ?
#
loop_
_entity_poly.entity_id
_entity_poly.type
_entity_poly.pdbx_seq_one_letter_code
_entity_poly.pdbx_strand_id
1 'polypeptide(L)' 'MALKSKNLDQVRPTIPIEGVVKVMRVNLDVPEATRIAWKIAAAQRGVTLTTMIQQAVNEYLSK' A
#
# COMPACT_ATOMS: atom_id res chain seq x y z
N MET A 1 -0.34 33.90 14.18
CA MET A 1 -1.18 33.47 13.03
C MET A 1 -0.78 32.04 12.66
N ALA A 2 -1.71 31.08 12.72
CA ALA A 2 -1.42 29.70 12.31
C ALA A 2 -1.50 29.60 10.77
N LEU A 3 -0.44 29.09 10.14
CA LEU A 3 -0.40 28.82 8.72
C LEU A 3 -1.42 27.72 8.39
N LYS A 4 -2.63 28.10 7.93
CA LYS A 4 -3.60 27.15 7.40
C LYS A 4 -3.02 26.55 6.11
N SER A 5 -2.89 25.23 6.05
CA SER A 5 -2.47 24.52 4.85
C SER A 5 -3.45 24.83 3.71
N LYS A 6 -2.96 25.41 2.62
CA LYS A 6 -3.76 25.62 1.41
C LYS A 6 -4.03 24.26 0.75
N ASN A 7 -5.22 24.09 0.18
CA ASN A 7 -5.53 22.89 -0.58
C ASN A 7 -4.60 22.78 -1.79
N LEU A 8 -4.03 21.60 -2.04
CA LEU A 8 -3.01 21.37 -3.07
C LEU A 8 -3.50 21.79 -4.47
N ASP A 9 -4.80 21.62 -4.73
CA ASP A 9 -5.46 21.97 -5.99
C ASP A 9 -5.35 23.48 -6.29
N GLN A 10 -5.29 24.33 -5.26
CA GLN A 10 -5.20 25.78 -5.42
C GLN A 10 -3.77 26.28 -5.67
N VAL A 11 -2.75 25.45 -5.43
CA VAL A 11 -1.35 25.90 -5.42
C VAL A 11 -0.60 25.43 -6.67
N ARG A 12 -1.11 24.43 -7.41
CA ARG A 12 -0.38 23.79 -8.52
C ARG A 12 -1.29 23.47 -9.72
N PRO A 13 -1.77 24.49 -10.46
CA PRO A 13 -2.60 24.26 -11.65
C PRO A 13 -1.82 23.59 -12.82
N THR A 14 -0.49 23.66 -12.81
CA THR A 14 0.36 23.23 -13.93
C THR A 14 0.92 21.81 -13.78
N ILE A 15 0.78 21.18 -12.61
CA ILE A 15 1.29 19.83 -12.38
C ILE A 15 0.12 18.85 -12.54
N PRO A 16 0.12 17.98 -13.56
CA PRO A 16 -0.93 16.98 -13.72
C PRO A 16 -0.92 16.04 -12.51
N ILE A 17 -1.99 16.10 -11.71
CA ILE A 17 -2.20 15.25 -10.52
C ILE A 17 -2.68 13.85 -10.93
N GLU A 18 -3.04 13.66 -12.21
CA GLU A 18 -3.57 12.41 -12.80
C GLU A 18 -2.63 11.19 -12.70
N GLY A 19 -1.40 11.35 -12.22
CA GLY A 19 -0.44 10.26 -12.02
C GLY A 19 -0.12 9.92 -10.57
N VAL A 20 -0.70 10.61 -9.58
CA VAL A 20 -0.40 10.32 -8.16
C VAL A 20 -1.18 9.08 -7.73
N VAL A 21 -0.61 7.91 -8.00
CA VAL A 21 -1.04 6.66 -7.36
C VAL A 21 -0.90 6.87 -5.86
N LYS A 22 -2.01 7.09 -5.16
CA LYS A 22 -2.03 7.17 -3.69
C LYS A 22 -1.69 5.79 -3.15
N VAL A 23 -0.40 5.55 -2.93
CA VAL A 23 0.08 4.37 -2.21
C VAL A 23 -0.36 4.52 -0.76
N MET A 24 -1.44 3.84 -0.40
CA MET A 24 -1.93 3.81 0.97
C MET A 24 -1.24 2.68 1.73
N ARG A 25 -0.66 3.01 2.88
CA ARG A 25 -0.11 2.00 3.81
C ARG A 25 -1.24 1.48 4.67
N VAL A 26 -1.43 0.16 4.68
CA VAL A 26 -2.37 -0.52 5.56
C VAL A 26 -1.58 -1.40 6.52
N ASN A 27 -1.76 -1.16 7.81
CA ASN A 27 -1.19 -2.03 8.83
C ASN A 27 -2.16 -3.19 9.06
N LEU A 28 -1.69 -4.41 8.82
CA LEU A 28 -2.44 -5.63 9.10
C LEU A 28 -2.00 -6.15 10.46
N ASP A 29 -2.92 -6.16 11.42
CA ASP A 29 -2.69 -6.82 12.69
C ASP A 29 -2.99 -8.31 12.53
N VAL A 30 -1.96 -9.14 12.72
CA VAL A 30 -2.03 -10.59 12.56
C VAL A 30 -1.22 -11.27 13.65
N PRO A 31 -1.64 -12.45 14.13
CA PRO A 31 -0.85 -13.22 15.08
C PRO A 31 0.58 -13.45 14.59
N GLU A 32 1.53 -13.48 15.51
CA GLU A 32 2.95 -13.64 15.19
C GLU A 32 3.21 -14.93 14.40
N ALA A 33 2.57 -16.03 14.78
CA ALA A 33 2.66 -17.31 14.09
C ALA A 33 2.24 -17.19 12.61
N THR A 34 1.16 -16.47 12.34
CA THR A 34 0.67 -16.21 10.97
C THR A 34 1.67 -15.38 10.17
N ARG A 35 2.27 -14.35 10.80
CA ARG A 35 3.29 -13.51 10.17
C ARG A 35 4.53 -14.31 9.78
N ILE A 36 4.97 -15.23 10.65
CA ILE A 36 6.10 -16.13 10.39
C ILE A 36 5.78 -17.06 9.22
N ALA A 37 4.60 -17.69 9.23
CA ALA A 37 4.17 -18.57 8.15
C ALA A 37 4.15 -17.85 6.79
N TRP A 38 3.66 -16.61 6.74
CA TRP A 38 3.66 -15.83 5.50
C TRP A 38 5.07 -15.47 5.02
N LYS A 39 5.99 -15.14 5.93
CA LYS A 39 7.39 -14.89 5.57
C LYS A 39 8.04 -16.12 4.94
N ILE A 40 7.81 -17.29 5.53
CA ILE A 40 8.34 -18.57 5.02
C ILE A 40 7.75 -18.85 3.62
N ALA A 41 6.43 -18.71 3.46
CA ALA A 41 5.76 -18.91 2.18
C ALA A 41 6.28 -17.95 1.09
N ALA A 42 6.51 -16.69 1.43
CA ALA A 42 7.08 -15.70 0.51
C ALA A 42 8.51 -16.09 0.09
N ALA A 43 9.34 -16.52 1.05
CA ALA A 43 10.70 -16.97 0.78
C ALA A 43 10.74 -18.21 -0.12
N GLN A 44 9.87 -19.19 0.12
CA GLN A 44 9.76 -20.40 -0.73
C GLN A 44 9.35 -20.07 -2.17
N ARG A 45 8.55 -19.01 -2.37
CA ARG A 45 8.11 -18.53 -3.69
C ARG A 45 9.12 -17.58 -4.35
N GLY A 46 10.21 -17.22 -3.67
CA GLY A 46 11.20 -16.28 -4.17
C GLY A 46 10.67 -14.85 -4.35
N VAL A 47 9.60 -14.47 -3.65
CA VAL A 47 8.99 -13.14 -3.74
C VAL A 47 9.02 -12.42 -2.39
N THR A 48 8.87 -11.10 -2.41
CA THR A 48 8.74 -10.35 -1.16
C THR A 48 7.38 -10.62 -0.50
N LEU A 49 7.32 -10.52 0.83
CA LEU A 49 6.07 -10.63 1.58
C LEU A 49 5.02 -9.62 1.08
N THR A 50 5.45 -8.38 0.77
CA THR A 50 4.58 -7.34 0.23
C THR A 50 3.94 -7.75 -1.10
N THR A 51 4.75 -8.28 -2.03
CA THR A 51 4.27 -8.75 -3.33
C THR A 51 3.30 -9.92 -3.17
N MET A 52 3.60 -10.85 -2.27
CA MET A 52 2.71 -11.99 -1.99
C MET A 52 1.35 -11.53 -1.46
N ILE A 53 1.34 -10.55 -0.54
CA ILE A 53 0.09 -9.98 0.01
C ILE A 53 -0.68 -9.23 -1.08
N GLN A 54 -0.01 -8.43 -1.90
CA GLN A 54 -0.65 -7.71 -3.01
C GLN A 54 -1.31 -8.67 -4.00
N GLN A 55 -0.63 -9.76 -4.36
CA GLN A 55 -1.19 -10.79 -5.24
C GLN A 55 -2.42 -11.45 -4.63
N ALA A 56 -2.36 -11.83 -3.35
CA ALA A 56 -3.49 -12.44 -2.66
C ALA A 56 -4.70 -11.50 -2.55
N VAL A 57 -4.47 -10.21 -2.25
CA VAL A 57 -5.52 -9.20 -2.21
C VAL A 57 -6.14 -8.99 -3.59
N ASN A 58 -5.31 -8.89 -4.63
CA ASN A 58 -5.80 -8.74 -6.00
C ASN A 58 -6.64 -9.95 -6.44
N GLU A 59 -6.19 -11.16 -6.13
CA GLU A 59 -6.93 -12.39 -6.43
C GLU A 59 -8.28 -12.42 -5.69
N TYR A 60 -8.31 -12.01 -4.42
CA TYR A 60 -9.54 -11.95 -3.64
C TYR A 60 -10.53 -10.91 -4.18
N LEU A 61 -10.04 -9.74 -4.60
CA LEU A 61 -10.88 -8.67 -5.17
C LEU A 61 -11.33 -8.94 -6.61
N SER A 62 -10.63 -9.82 -7.34
CA SER A 62 -11.02 -10.25 -8.69
C SER A 62 -12.03 -11.41 -8.71
N LYS A 63 -12.33 -11.99 -7.54
CA LYS A 63 -13.42 -12.96 -7.35
C LYS A 63 -14.71 -12.24 -6.99
#